data_AF-A0A1B6KNJ4-F1
#
_entry.id   AF-A0A1B6KNJ4-F1
#
_cell.length_a   1.000
_cell.length_b   1.000
_cell.length_c   1.000
_cell.angle_alpha   90.00
_cell.angle_beta   90.00
_cell.angle_gamma   90.00
#
_symmetry.space_group_name_H-M   'P 1'
#
loop_
_entity.id
_entity.type
_entity.pdbx_description
1 polymer ?
#
loop_
_entity_poly.entity_id
_entity_poly.type
_entity_poly.pdbx_seq_one_letter_code
_entity_poly.pdbx_strand_id
1 'polypeptide(L)'
;MSNSKAEDVFGISNFVLKNIIELISHSLSFLINWMFKVGVFPRSSDQSVTSGVPQGSVLGPFLFVVFINDLPNFVANKSILYADDTTLMSSNKDSTLNKVIINYMKERSFVWFDANKLRLNCEKTDEIVFSLRSDLEIKSVKLLGFNLDSKLNWWAHAHSLCSRLP
;
A
#
# COMPACT_ATOMS: atom_id res chain seq x y z
N MET A 1 -8.80 -15.47 4.88
CA MET A 1 -9.49 -15.55 3.57
C MET A 1 -10.68 -14.59 3.62
N SER A 2 -10.62 -13.50 2.87
CA SER A 2 -11.34 -12.24 3.19
C SER A 2 -12.87 -12.36 3.15
N ASN A 3 -13.55 -11.82 4.17
CA ASN A 3 -15.01 -11.60 4.23
C ASN A 3 -15.52 -10.51 3.26
N SER A 4 -14.74 -10.19 2.22
CA SER A 4 -15.09 -9.21 1.21
C SER A 4 -16.11 -9.81 0.25
N LYS A 5 -17.37 -9.35 0.33
CA LYS A 5 -18.41 -9.61 -0.67
C LYS A 5 -18.23 -8.77 -1.94
N ALA A 6 -17.12 -8.04 -2.06
CA ALA A 6 -16.87 -7.22 -3.23
C ALA A 6 -16.56 -8.09 -4.44
N GLU A 7 -17.19 -7.76 -5.57
CA GLU A 7 -16.99 -8.37 -6.88
C GLU A 7 -16.27 -7.37 -7.79
N ASP A 8 -15.58 -7.87 -8.82
CA ASP A 8 -15.06 -7.03 -9.88
C ASP A 8 -16.16 -6.62 -10.88
N VAL A 9 -15.77 -5.88 -11.93
CA VAL A 9 -16.69 -5.40 -12.99
C VAL A 9 -17.37 -6.54 -13.75
N PHE A 10 -16.85 -7.77 -13.65
CA PHE A 10 -17.37 -8.96 -14.31
C PHE A 10 -18.13 -9.90 -13.34
N GLY A 11 -18.32 -9.51 -12.08
CA GLY A 11 -19.01 -10.32 -11.08
C GLY A 11 -18.15 -11.41 -10.43
N ILE A 12 -16.82 -11.37 -10.62
CA ILE A 12 -15.91 -12.33 -9.98
C ILE A 12 -15.63 -11.85 -8.56
N SER A 13 -15.91 -12.72 -7.57
CA SER A 13 -15.61 -12.40 -6.18
C SER A 13 -14.11 -12.20 -5.94
N ASN A 14 -13.77 -11.25 -5.06
CA ASN A 14 -12.38 -11.03 -4.64
C ASN A 14 -11.75 -12.28 -4.00
N PHE A 15 -12.55 -13.14 -3.39
CA PHE A 15 -12.08 -14.43 -2.90
C PHE A 15 -11.53 -15.30 -4.05
N VAL A 16 -12.26 -15.42 -5.16
CA VAL A 16 -11.82 -16.18 -6.33
C VAL A 16 -10.57 -15.54 -6.94
N LEU A 17 -10.55 -14.21 -7.11
CA LEU A 17 -9.38 -13.50 -7.63
C LEU A 17 -8.13 -13.74 -6.78
N LYS A 18 -8.24 -13.65 -5.44
CA LYS A 18 -7.11 -13.90 -4.53
C LYS A 18 -6.60 -15.33 -4.61
N ASN A 19 -7.47 -16.32 -4.77
CA ASN A 19 -7.05 -17.71 -4.97
C ASN A 19 -6.34 -17.91 -6.31
N ILE A 20 -6.80 -17.27 -7.39
CA ILE A 20 -6.12 -17.31 -8.70
C ILE A 20 -4.72 -16.69 -8.59
N ILE A 21 -4.61 -15.54 -7.92
CA ILE A 21 -3.32 -14.87 -7.69
C ILE A 21 -2.39 -15.78 -6.88
N GLU A 22 -2.87 -16.43 -5.82
CA GLU A 22 -2.08 -17.36 -5.00
C GLU A 22 -1.60 -18.56 -5.83
N LEU A 23 -2.44 -19.12 -6.70
CA LEU A 23 -2.06 -20.22 -7.60
C LEU A 23 -0.95 -19.83 -8.59
N ILE A 24 -1.09 -18.66 -9.22
CA ILE A 24 -0.10 -18.12 -10.17
C ILE A 24 1.22 -17.83 -9.42
N SER A 25 1.13 -17.16 -8.29
CA SER A 25 2.27 -16.77 -7.45
C SER A 25 3.07 -17.99 -6.98
N HIS A 26 2.39 -19.03 -6.51
CA HIS A 26 3.03 -20.25 -6.04
C HIS A 26 3.73 -21.00 -7.17
N SER A 27 3.08 -21.12 -8.34
CA SER A 27 3.65 -21.78 -9.52
C SER A 27 4.91 -21.07 -10.02
N LEU A 28 4.89 -19.74 -10.08
CA LEU A 28 6.06 -18.93 -10.47
C LEU A 28 7.21 -19.05 -9.46
N SER A 29 6.90 -19.01 -8.17
CA SER A 29 7.91 -19.18 -7.11
C SER A 29 8.55 -20.56 -7.16
N PHE A 30 7.76 -21.62 -7.40
CA PHE A 30 8.29 -22.96 -7.62
C PHE A 30 9.26 -23.01 -8.81
N LEU A 31 8.84 -22.49 -9.97
CA LEU A 31 9.66 -22.49 -11.18
C LEU A 31 10.98 -21.73 -10.98
N ILE A 32 10.94 -20.55 -10.36
CA ILE A 32 12.12 -19.73 -10.13
C ILE A 32 13.07 -20.35 -9.10
N ASN A 33 12.55 -20.90 -8.01
CA ASN A 33 13.36 -21.67 -7.07
C ASN A 33 14.01 -22.89 -7.73
N TRP A 34 13.30 -23.56 -8.64
CA TRP A 34 13.87 -24.66 -9.43
C TRP A 34 14.99 -24.18 -10.36
N MET A 35 14.80 -23.05 -11.05
CA MET A 35 15.83 -22.43 -11.92
C MET A 35 17.09 -22.03 -11.14
N PHE A 36 16.95 -21.53 -9.91
CA PHE A 36 18.10 -21.29 -9.01
C PHE A 36 18.81 -22.60 -8.65
N LYS A 37 18.07 -23.67 -8.37
CA LYS A 37 18.63 -24.98 -8.03
C LYS A 37 19.43 -25.59 -9.19
N VAL A 38 18.95 -25.47 -10.43
CA VAL A 38 19.62 -26.01 -11.62
C VAL A 38 20.72 -25.09 -12.19
N GLY A 39 20.90 -23.89 -11.65
CA GLY A 39 21.98 -22.97 -12.04
C GLY A 39 21.73 -22.21 -13.35
N VAL A 40 20.47 -22.01 -13.74
CA VAL A 40 20.11 -21.23 -14.95
C VAL A 40 20.33 -19.72 -14.73
N PHE A 41 20.17 -19.25 -13.50
CA PHE A 41 20.54 -17.89 -13.08
C PHE A 41 21.79 -17.92 -12.20
N PRO A 42 22.61 -16.84 -12.19
CA PRO A 42 23.67 -16.70 -11.19
C PRO A 42 23.05 -16.87 -9.80
N ARG A 43 23.72 -17.56 -8.86
CA ARG A 43 23.26 -17.75 -7.47
C ARG A 43 23.08 -16.38 -6.81
N SER A 44 21.92 -15.76 -7.01
CA SER A 44 21.58 -14.47 -6.44
C SER A 44 20.95 -14.73 -5.08
N SER A 45 21.79 -14.75 -4.05
CA SER A 45 21.46 -14.97 -2.63
C SER A 45 20.78 -16.31 -2.30
N ASP A 46 21.21 -16.99 -1.24
CA ASP A 46 20.67 -18.28 -0.77
C ASP A 46 19.21 -18.22 -0.25
N GLN A 47 18.41 -17.25 -0.68
CA GLN A 47 17.03 -17.07 -0.23
C GLN A 47 16.05 -17.63 -1.26
N SER A 48 15.43 -18.76 -0.92
CA SER A 48 14.29 -19.28 -1.66
C SER A 48 13.10 -18.32 -1.54
N VAL A 49 12.38 -18.11 -2.64
CA VAL A 49 11.14 -17.34 -2.65
C VAL A 49 10.05 -18.21 -2.01
N THR A 50 9.66 -17.89 -0.78
CA THR A 50 8.70 -18.67 0.01
C THR A 50 7.25 -18.17 -0.15
N SER A 51 7.08 -16.92 -0.56
CA SER A 51 5.77 -16.31 -0.80
C SER A 51 5.87 -15.15 -1.79
N GLY A 52 4.75 -14.85 -2.45
CA GLY A 52 4.69 -13.80 -3.45
C GLY A 52 5.32 -14.19 -4.78
N VAL A 53 5.59 -13.18 -5.57
CA VAL A 53 6.18 -13.27 -6.91
C VAL A 53 7.64 -12.89 -6.86
N PRO A 54 8.52 -13.55 -7.62
CA PRO A 54 9.94 -13.22 -7.62
C PRO A 54 10.21 -11.79 -8.08
N GLN A 55 11.15 -11.13 -7.38
CA GLN A 55 11.55 -9.77 -7.70
C GLN A 55 12.13 -9.69 -9.12
N GLY A 56 11.73 -8.68 -9.89
CA GLY A 56 12.06 -8.55 -11.31
C GLY A 56 11.06 -9.23 -12.26
N SER A 57 10.04 -9.92 -11.74
CA SER A 57 8.90 -10.37 -12.55
C SER A 57 8.05 -9.18 -13.02
N VAL A 58 7.80 -9.11 -14.33
CA VAL A 58 6.86 -8.14 -14.93
C VAL A 58 5.43 -8.34 -14.40
N LEU A 59 5.08 -9.59 -14.04
CA LEU A 59 3.75 -9.93 -13.56
C LEU A 59 3.53 -9.54 -12.09
N GLY A 60 4.62 -9.35 -11.34
CA GLY A 60 4.55 -9.10 -9.90
C GLY A 60 3.77 -7.84 -9.52
N PRO A 61 4.14 -6.67 -10.06
CA PRO A 61 3.41 -5.42 -9.82
C PRO A 61 1.94 -5.50 -10.24
N PHE A 62 1.65 -6.16 -11.37
CA PHE A 62 0.28 -6.33 -11.86
C PHE A 62 -0.57 -7.14 -10.88
N LEU A 63 -0.08 -8.32 -10.45
CA LEU A 63 -0.78 -9.17 -9.49
C LEU A 63 -1.00 -8.46 -8.15
N PHE A 64 -0.04 -7.66 -7.70
CA PHE A 64 -0.19 -6.88 -6.48
C PHE A 64 -1.29 -5.82 -6.60
N VAL A 65 -1.36 -5.10 -7.71
CA VAL A 65 -2.43 -4.10 -7.95
C VAL A 65 -3.81 -4.75 -7.94
N VAL A 66 -3.98 -5.90 -8.60
CA VAL A 66 -5.25 -6.65 -8.56
C VAL A 66 -5.55 -7.13 -7.14
N PHE A 67 -4.55 -7.60 -6.41
CA PHE A 67 -4.69 -8.11 -5.05
C PHE A 67 -5.19 -7.06 -4.05
N ILE A 68 -4.68 -5.83 -4.14
CA ILE A 68 -4.99 -4.75 -3.18
C ILE A 68 -6.27 -3.97 -3.52
N ASN A 69 -6.84 -4.19 -4.71
CA ASN A 69 -7.92 -3.37 -5.25
C ASN A 69 -9.23 -3.39 -4.43
N ASP A 70 -9.42 -4.38 -3.54
CA ASP A 70 -10.59 -4.45 -2.67
C ASP A 70 -10.41 -3.77 -1.30
N LEU A 71 -9.21 -3.31 -0.97
CA LEU A 71 -8.93 -2.55 0.25
C LEU A 71 -9.81 -1.28 0.38
N PRO A 72 -9.99 -0.43 -0.64
CA PRO A 72 -10.82 0.77 -0.54
C PRO A 72 -12.26 0.47 -0.16
N ASN A 73 -12.82 -0.60 -0.75
CA ASN A 73 -14.16 -1.08 -0.46
C ASN A 73 -14.26 -1.60 0.98
N PHE A 74 -13.21 -2.24 1.49
CA PHE A 74 -13.18 -2.73 2.85
C PHE A 74 -13.07 -1.61 3.88
N VAL A 75 -12.28 -0.56 3.64
CA VAL A 75 -12.10 0.58 4.55
C VAL A 75 -13.31 1.52 4.55
N ALA A 76 -14.10 1.49 3.47
CA ALA A 76 -15.38 2.19 3.32
C ALA A 76 -15.28 3.73 3.41
N ASN A 77 -14.15 4.30 2.96
CA ASN A 77 -13.89 5.74 2.92
C ASN A 77 -12.82 6.08 1.88
N LYS A 78 -12.53 7.38 1.71
CA LYS A 78 -11.56 7.86 0.71
C LYS A 78 -10.16 7.30 0.99
N SER A 79 -9.68 6.48 0.07
CA SER A 79 -8.33 5.94 0.07
C SER A 79 -7.72 6.10 -1.32
N ILE A 80 -6.41 6.27 -1.35
CA ILE A 80 -5.60 6.37 -2.57
C ILE A 80 -4.55 5.28 -2.47
N LEU A 81 -4.48 4.44 -3.51
CA LEU A 81 -3.51 3.37 -3.61
C LEU A 81 -2.53 3.70 -4.74
N TYR A 82 -1.24 3.53 -4.49
CA TYR A 82 -0.21 3.62 -5.50
C TYR A 82 0.85 2.55 -5.25
N ALA A 83 0.79 1.47 -6.02
CA ALA A 83 1.53 0.24 -5.69
C ALA A 83 1.33 -0.11 -4.20
N ASP A 84 2.40 -0.30 -3.43
CA ASP A 84 2.39 -0.61 -2.00
C ASP A 84 2.07 0.59 -1.10
N ASP A 85 2.14 1.82 -1.61
CA ASP A 85 1.79 3.02 -0.84
C ASP A 85 0.26 3.16 -0.74
N THR A 86 -0.25 3.19 0.50
CA THR A 86 -1.67 3.37 0.82
C THR A 86 -1.86 4.65 1.61
N THR A 87 -2.72 5.55 1.11
CA THR A 87 -3.09 6.80 1.80
C THR A 87 -4.56 6.77 2.16
N LEU A 88 -4.87 6.98 3.45
CA LEU A 88 -6.23 7.08 3.97
C LEU A 88 -6.55 8.55 4.25
N MET A 89 -7.71 9.02 3.81
CA MET A 89 -8.08 10.43 3.93
C MET A 89 -9.51 10.61 4.41
N SER A 90 -9.70 11.62 5.26
CA SER A 90 -11.02 12.10 5.66
C SER A 90 -11.02 13.62 5.65
N SER A 91 -12.15 14.21 5.25
CA SER A 91 -12.33 15.65 5.21
C SER A 91 -13.73 16.00 5.72
N ASN A 92 -13.78 16.68 6.84
CA ASN A 92 -15.01 17.15 7.48
C ASN A 92 -14.76 18.48 8.18
N LYS A 93 -15.81 19.30 8.34
CA LYS A 93 -15.76 20.56 9.10
C LYS A 93 -15.49 20.31 10.58
N ASP A 94 -15.95 19.19 11.11
CA ASP A 94 -15.68 18.76 12.48
C ASP A 94 -14.37 17.95 12.55
N SER A 95 -13.36 18.52 13.21
CA SER A 95 -12.07 17.87 13.43
C SER A 95 -12.15 16.63 14.31
N THR A 96 -13.08 16.60 15.27
CA THR A 96 -13.27 15.47 16.18
C THR A 96 -13.82 14.28 15.40
N LEU A 97 -14.80 14.54 14.54
CA LEU A 97 -15.34 13.54 13.63
C LEU A 97 -14.27 13.00 12.68
N ASN A 98 -13.39 13.85 12.12
CA ASN A 98 -12.27 13.38 11.29
C ASN A 98 -11.35 12.42 12.05
N LYS A 99 -10.99 12.73 13.30
CA LYS A 99 -10.16 11.85 14.14
C LYS A 99 -10.81 10.49 14.36
N VAL A 100 -12.12 10.47 14.64
CA VAL A 100 -12.88 9.22 14.81
C VAL A 100 -12.88 8.40 13.52
N ILE A 101 -13.16 9.03 12.37
CA ILE A 101 -13.16 8.34 11.07
C ILE A 101 -11.77 7.80 10.73
N ILE A 102 -10.71 8.58 10.92
CA ILE A 102 -9.33 8.16 10.63
C ILE A 102 -8.92 6.97 11.49
N ASN A 103 -9.22 6.99 12.80
CA ASN A 103 -8.93 5.87 13.69
C ASN A 103 -9.69 4.61 13.26
N TYR A 104 -10.98 4.75 12.93
CA TYR A 104 -11.78 3.65 12.39
C TYR A 104 -11.17 3.08 11.09
N MET A 105 -10.76 3.94 10.16
CA MET A 105 -10.13 3.52 8.90
C MET A 105 -8.80 2.79 9.14
N LYS A 106 -7.99 3.26 10.09
CA LYS A 106 -6.72 2.60 10.46
C LYS A 106 -6.96 1.20 10.99
N GLU A 107 -7.90 1.03 11.92
CA GLU A 107 -8.26 -0.28 12.47
C GLU A 107 -8.75 -1.24 11.37
N ARG A 108 -9.65 -0.77 10.49
CA ARG A 108 -10.11 -1.59 9.36
C ARG A 108 -9.00 -1.97 8.40
N SER A 109 -8.10 -1.02 8.10
CA SER A 109 -6.96 -1.30 7.24
C SER A 109 -6.07 -2.37 7.85
N PHE A 110 -5.76 -2.27 9.14
CA PHE A 110 -4.98 -3.29 9.86
C PHE A 110 -5.62 -4.67 9.77
N VAL A 111 -6.93 -4.78 10.05
CA VAL A 111 -7.67 -6.04 9.93
C VAL A 111 -7.62 -6.60 8.51
N TRP A 112 -7.74 -5.74 7.49
CA TRP A 112 -7.63 -6.18 6.10
C TRP A 112 -6.22 -6.67 5.76
N PHE A 113 -5.18 -5.93 6.14
CA PHE A 113 -3.79 -6.32 5.86
C PHE A 113 -3.45 -7.67 6.52
N ASP A 114 -3.80 -7.85 7.79
CA ASP A 114 -3.58 -9.10 8.53
C ASP A 114 -4.34 -10.28 7.88
N ALA A 115 -5.62 -10.09 7.55
CA ALA A 115 -6.43 -11.11 6.88
C ALA A 115 -5.90 -11.52 5.49
N ASN A 116 -5.10 -10.64 4.87
CA ASN A 116 -4.46 -10.82 3.57
C ASN A 116 -2.96 -11.17 3.69
N LYS A 117 -2.48 -11.52 4.90
CA LYS A 117 -1.08 -11.91 5.17
C LYS A 117 -0.05 -10.81 4.82
N LEU A 118 -0.48 -9.56 4.79
CA LEU A 118 0.37 -8.40 4.57
C LEU A 118 0.71 -7.76 5.92
N ARG A 119 1.96 -7.33 6.08
CA ARG A 119 2.42 -6.63 7.29
C ARG A 119 2.47 -5.13 7.05
N LEU A 120 1.71 -4.37 7.83
CA LEU A 120 1.85 -2.93 7.89
C LEU A 120 3.17 -2.55 8.56
N ASN A 121 3.89 -1.61 7.95
CA ASN A 121 5.05 -1.00 8.58
C ASN A 121 4.60 0.22 9.40
N CYS A 122 4.32 -0.01 10.68
CA CYS A 122 3.88 1.03 11.60
C CYS A 122 4.93 2.15 11.78
N GLU A 123 6.22 1.84 11.69
CA GLU A 123 7.30 2.83 11.81
C GLU A 123 7.35 3.80 10.63
N LYS A 124 6.95 3.33 9.44
CA LYS A 124 6.85 4.16 8.22
C LYS A 124 5.47 4.78 8.02
N THR A 125 4.52 4.50 8.90
CA THR A 125 3.15 5.01 8.77
C THR A 125 3.06 6.40 9.40
N ASP A 126 2.89 7.41 8.55
CA ASP A 126 2.75 8.80 8.96
C ASP A 126 1.30 9.27 8.94
N GLU A 127 0.94 10.08 9.94
CA GLU A 127 -0.32 10.83 9.99
C GLU A 127 -0.06 12.33 9.94
N ILE A 128 -0.83 13.04 9.13
CA ILE A 128 -0.80 14.49 9.02
C ILE A 128 -2.22 15.05 8.97
N VAL A 129 -2.44 16.19 9.63
CA VAL A 129 -3.68 16.96 9.56
C VAL A 129 -3.38 18.24 8.78
N PHE A 130 -4.12 18.45 7.70
CA PHE A 130 -4.03 19.69 6.92
C PHE A 130 -5.07 20.70 7.41
N SER A 131 -4.63 21.91 7.77
CA SER A 131 -5.54 23.01 8.05
C SER A 131 -4.84 24.36 7.99
N LEU A 132 -5.60 25.38 7.59
CA LEU A 132 -5.13 26.77 7.50
C LEU A 132 -5.16 27.49 8.85
N ARG A 133 -5.68 26.84 9.91
CA ARG A 133 -5.72 27.42 11.26
C ARG A 133 -4.30 27.49 11.85
N SER A 134 -4.04 28.56 12.61
CA SER A 134 -2.71 28.89 13.13
C SER A 134 -2.29 28.06 14.35
N ASP A 135 -3.22 27.33 14.96
CA ASP A 135 -3.08 26.56 16.21
C ASP A 135 -2.48 25.16 16.02
N LEU A 136 -2.23 24.74 14.78
CA LEU A 136 -1.67 23.42 14.50
C LEU A 136 -0.15 23.43 14.41
N GLU A 137 0.45 22.41 15.03
CA GLU A 137 1.86 22.11 14.89
C GLU A 137 2.21 21.85 13.43
N ILE A 138 3.35 22.39 12.99
CA ILE A 138 3.82 22.20 11.62
C ILE A 138 4.47 20.82 11.54
N LYS A 139 3.76 19.87 10.95
CA LYS A 139 4.28 18.54 10.61
C LYS A 139 4.50 18.46 9.11
N SER A 140 5.55 17.76 8.68
CA SER A 140 5.80 17.45 7.28
C SER A 140 5.78 15.93 7.08
N VAL A 141 5.24 15.50 5.96
CA VAL A 141 5.25 14.09 5.52
C VAL A 141 5.71 13.99 4.07
N LYS A 142 6.28 12.84 3.72
CA LYS A 142 6.66 12.55 2.34
C LYS A 142 5.60 11.65 1.70
N LEU A 143 4.97 12.13 0.63
CA LEU A 143 3.94 11.38 -0.10
C LEU A 143 4.33 11.30 -1.57
N LEU A 144 4.56 10.09 -2.08
CA LEU A 144 4.89 9.83 -3.49
C LEU A 144 6.04 10.70 -4.03
N GLY A 145 7.02 11.02 -3.18
CA GLY A 145 8.16 11.88 -3.53
C GLY A 145 7.98 13.38 -3.27
N PHE A 146 6.78 13.82 -2.91
CA PHE A 146 6.50 15.21 -2.51
C PHE A 146 6.62 15.39 -1.00
N ASN A 147 7.20 16.50 -0.57
CA ASN A 147 7.21 16.88 0.85
C ASN A 147 6.02 17.81 1.09
N LEU A 148 5.06 17.36 1.90
CA LEU A 148 3.84 18.08 2.22
C LEU A 148 3.87 18.52 3.68
N ASP A 149 3.72 19.82 3.94
CA ASP A 149 3.54 20.34 5.30
C ASP A 149 2.06 20.52 5.66
N SER A 150 1.75 20.61 6.96
CA SER A 150 0.37 20.70 7.47
C SER A 150 -0.38 21.97 7.05
N LYS A 151 0.33 22.98 6.56
CA LYS A 151 -0.21 24.23 6.01
C LYS A 151 -0.18 24.27 4.48
N LEU A 152 0.29 23.20 3.84
CA LEU A 152 0.52 23.09 2.40
C LEU A 152 1.44 24.16 1.83
N ASN A 153 2.47 24.60 2.58
CA ASN A 153 3.52 25.42 1.98
C ASN A 153 4.49 24.55 1.17
N TRP A 154 5.07 25.17 0.14
CA TRP A 154 5.98 24.49 -0.78
C TRP A 154 7.46 24.60 -0.39
N TRP A 155 7.79 25.34 0.68
CA TRP A 155 9.18 25.67 1.03
C TRP A 155 10.04 24.44 1.26
N ALA A 156 9.58 23.47 2.06
CA ALA A 156 10.31 22.25 2.36
C ALA A 156 10.53 21.39 1.10
N HIS A 157 9.55 21.35 0.19
CA HIS A 157 9.68 20.66 -1.08
C HIS A 157 10.64 21.37 -2.02
N ALA A 158 10.47 22.68 -2.22
CA ALA A 158 11.32 23.49 -3.08
C ALA A 158 12.79 23.44 -2.64
N HIS A 159 13.06 23.57 -1.33
CA HIS A 159 14.42 23.47 -0.81
C HIS A 159 15.03 22.08 -1.04
N SER A 160 14.24 21.02 -0.85
CA SER A 160 14.67 19.65 -1.14
C SER A 160 14.91 19.39 -2.63
N LEU A 161 14.23 20.09 -3.54
CA LEU A 161 14.51 20.01 -4.97
C LEU A 161 15.78 20.79 -5.31
N CYS A 162 15.93 22.00 -4.79
CA CYS A 162 17.11 22.84 -5.02
C CYS A 162 18.41 22.14 -4.56
N SER A 163 18.39 21.41 -3.44
CA SER A 163 19.57 20.67 -2.97
C SER A 163 19.92 19.43 -3.81
N ARG A 164 19.02 19.02 -4.71
CA ARG A 164 19.21 17.87 -5.62
C ARG A 164 19.53 18.30 -7.04
N LEU A 165 19.45 19.60 -7.33
CA LEU A 165 19.87 20.15 -8.60
C LEU A 165 21.40 20.37 -8.56
N PRO A 166 22.13 19.92 -9.59
CA PRO A 166 23.59 20.07 -9.68
C PRO A 166 24.03 21.53 -9.83
#